data_AF-A0A3N5N299-F1
#
_entry.id   AF-A0A3N5N299-F1
#
_cell.length_a   1.000
_cell.length_b   1.000
_cell.length_c   1.000
_cell.angle_alpha   90.00
_cell.angle_beta   90.00
_cell.angle_gamma   90.00
#
_symmetry.space_group_name_H-M   'P 1'
#
loop_
_entity.id
_entity.type
_entity.pdbx_description
1 polymer ?
#
loop_
_entity_poly.entity_id
_entity_poly.type
_entity_poly.pdbx_seq_one_letter_code
_entity_poly.pdbx_strand_id
1 'polypeptide(L)' 'YSKETRRLYGVLDRRLAGRDYVADECSIADFAILGWAWRHERHKVELADFPNVKAWYERCMARPATKKGFEVALS' A
#
# COMPACT_ATOMS: atom_id res chain seq x y z
N TYR A 1 -15.26 10.70 -6.30
CA TYR A 1 -14.42 10.05 -5.29
C TYR A 1 -12.91 10.13 -5.52
N SER A 2 -12.41 10.31 -6.75
CA SER A 2 -10.95 10.39 -7.03
C SER A 2 -10.16 11.42 -6.20
N LYS A 3 -10.71 12.61 -5.91
CA LYS A 3 -10.07 13.60 -5.03
C LYS A 3 -9.86 13.07 -3.60
N GLU A 4 -10.84 12.34 -3.07
CA GLU A 4 -10.77 11.79 -1.72
C GLU A 4 -9.79 10.61 -1.65
N THR A 5 -9.78 9.73 -2.67
CA THR A 5 -8.77 8.69 -2.80
C THR A 5 -7.37 9.30 -2.79
N ARG A 6 -7.10 10.31 -3.62
CA ARG A 6 -5.79 10.96 -3.66
C ARG A 6 -5.42 11.59 -2.32
N ARG A 7 -6.39 12.18 -1.60
CA ARG A 7 -6.19 12.70 -0.23
C ARG A 7 -5.76 11.59 0.74
N LEU A 8 -6.40 10.42 0.70
CA LEU A 8 -6.07 9.28 1.56
C LEU A 8 -4.66 8.74 1.27
N TYR A 9 -4.26 8.63 -0.01
CA TYR A 9 -2.87 8.29 -0.36
C TYR A 9 -1.88 9.33 0.17
N GLY A 10 -2.21 10.62 0.12
CA GLY A 10 -1.38 11.66 0.73
C GLY A 10 -1.28 11.59 2.25
N VAL A 11 -2.32 11.11 2.95
CA VAL A 11 -2.24 10.84 4.39
C VAL A 11 -1.31 9.66 4.67
N LEU A 12 -1.45 8.58 3.90
CA LEU A 12 -0.61 7.39 4.03
C LEU A 12 0.87 7.71 3.72
N ASP A 13 1.13 8.50 2.68
CA ASP A 13 2.48 8.90 2.30
C ASP A 13 3.17 9.69 3.43
N ARG A 14 2.47 10.67 4.02
CA ARG A 14 2.97 11.39 5.20
C ARG A 14 3.19 10.48 6.39
N ARG A 15 2.30 9.50 6.61
CA ARG A 15 2.46 8.53 7.70
C ARG A 15 3.72 7.68 7.53
N LEU A 16 4.06 7.33 6.29
CA LEU A 16 5.22 6.49 5.95
C LEU A 16 6.53 7.28 5.80
N ALA A 17 6.51 8.60 5.96
CA ALA A 17 7.73 9.40 5.93
C ALA A 17 8.71 8.94 7.02
N GLY A 18 9.88 8.44 6.60
CA GLY A 18 10.91 7.90 7.49
C GLY A 18 10.54 6.56 8.16
N ARG A 19 9.56 5.83 7.62
CA ARG A 19 9.10 4.54 8.16
C ARG A 19 9.01 3.48 7.07
N ASP A 20 9.37 2.26 7.42
CA ASP A 20 9.25 1.13 6.50
C ASP A 20 7.83 0.54 6.43
N TYR A 21 7.07 0.68 7.53
CA TYR A 21 5.73 0.12 7.70
C TYR A 21 4.79 1.13 8.38
N VAL A 22 3.48 0.87 8.33
CA VAL A 22 2.46 1.80 8.83
C VAL A 22 2.50 1.94 10.35
N ALA A 23 2.90 0.89 11.07
CA ALA A 23 3.18 0.93 12.51
C ALA A 23 4.65 1.29 12.76
N ASP A 24 5.32 0.56 13.64
CA ASP A 24 6.79 0.60 13.79
C ASP A 24 7.41 -0.60 13.07
N GLU A 25 6.87 -1.80 13.29
CA GLU A 25 7.20 -3.02 12.55
C GLU A 25 6.04 -3.44 11.63
N CYS A 26 6.33 -4.37 10.69
CA CYS A 26 5.31 -4.93 9.81
C CYS A 26 4.20 -5.59 10.63
N SER A 27 2.96 -5.17 10.39
CA SER A 27 1.81 -5.59 11.21
C SER A 27 0.55 -5.81 10.37
N ILE A 28 -0.53 -6.21 11.02
CA ILE A 28 -1.85 -6.34 10.39
C ILE A 28 -2.32 -5.03 9.74
N ALA A 29 -1.86 -3.87 10.22
CA ALA A 29 -2.20 -2.58 9.63
C ALA A 29 -1.72 -2.48 8.18
N ASP A 30 -0.51 -2.98 7.88
CA ASP A 30 0.03 -2.97 6.52
C ASP A 30 -0.82 -3.84 5.59
N PHE A 31 -1.21 -5.04 6.03
CA PHE A 31 -1.99 -5.95 5.19
C PHE A 31 -3.44 -5.48 4.99
N ALA A 32 -4.05 -4.86 6.02
CA ALA A 32 -5.37 -4.26 5.91
C ALA A 32 -5.40 -3.12 4.87
N ILE A 33 -4.31 -2.34 4.78
CA ILE A 33 -4.18 -1.26 3.80
C ILE A 33 -3.76 -1.81 2.43
N LEU A 34 -2.84 -2.78 2.38
CA LEU A 34 -2.32 -3.38 1.15
C LEU A 34 -3.42 -4.02 0.29
N GLY A 35 -4.42 -4.64 0.93
CA GLY A 35 -5.58 -5.20 0.22
C GLY A 35 -6.32 -4.16 -0.64
N TRP A 36 -6.35 -2.90 -0.22
CA TRP A 36 -6.85 -1.78 -1.01
C TRP A 36 -5.78 -1.20 -1.94
N ALA A 37 -4.56 -1.00 -1.44
CA ALA A 37 -3.49 -0.34 -2.18
C ALA A 37 -3.06 -1.13 -3.44
N TRP A 38 -3.15 -2.46 -3.43
CA TRP A 38 -2.94 -3.28 -4.64
C TRP A 38 -3.78 -2.79 -5.83
N ARG A 39 -5.01 -2.34 -5.59
CA ARG A 39 -5.89 -1.88 -6.67
C ARG A 39 -5.66 -0.42 -7.04
N HIS A 40 -4.52 0.19 -6.72
CA HIS A 40 -4.23 1.62 -6.96
C HIS A 40 -4.50 2.05 -8.41
N GLU A 41 -4.20 1.22 -9.41
CA GLU A 41 -4.49 1.50 -10.82
C GLU A 41 -5.99 1.67 -11.07
N ARG A 42 -6.84 0.83 -10.47
CA ARG A 42 -8.30 0.95 -10.55
C ARG A 42 -8.81 2.21 -9.86
N HIS A 43 -8.07 2.71 -8.88
CA HIS A 43 -8.33 3.98 -8.22
C HIS A 43 -7.82 5.19 -9.01
N LYS A 44 -7.16 4.98 -10.17
CA LYS A 44 -6.47 6.00 -10.97
C LYS A 44 -5.43 6.76 -10.15
N VAL A 45 -4.66 6.02 -9.35
CA VAL A 45 -3.57 6.55 -8.53
C VAL A 45 -2.23 6.06 -9.06
N GLU A 46 -1.41 7.00 -9.50
CA GLU A 46 0.00 6.77 -9.81
C GLU A 46 0.80 6.76 -8.52
N LEU A 47 1.39 5.61 -8.15
CA LEU A 47 2.21 5.52 -6.94
C LEU A 47 3.47 6.39 -7.01
N ALA A 48 3.91 6.77 -8.21
CA ALA A 48 5.02 7.70 -8.40
C ALA A 48 4.78 9.08 -7.75
N ASP A 49 3.51 9.47 -7.57
CA ASP A 49 3.13 10.72 -6.88
C ASP A 49 3.27 10.62 -5.34
N PHE A 50 3.48 9.41 -4.81
CA PHE A 50 3.51 9.10 -3.38
C PHE A 50 4.73 8.22 -3.08
N PRO A 51 5.95 8.78 -3.03
CA PRO A 51 7.19 8.01 -2.99
C PRO A 51 7.31 7.11 -1.75
N ASN A 52 6.78 7.52 -0.60
CA ASN A 52 6.81 6.70 0.61
C ASN A 52 5.81 5.54 0.50
N VAL A 53 4.63 5.79 -0.08
CA VAL A 53 3.65 4.72 -0.37
C VAL A 53 4.21 3.75 -1.39
N LYS A 54 4.88 4.22 -2.44
CA LYS A 54 5.50 3.36 -3.45
C LYS A 54 6.54 2.42 -2.82
N ALA A 55 7.46 2.97 -2.03
CA ALA A 55 8.49 2.17 -1.36
C ALA A 55 7.88 1.15 -0.39
N TRP A 56 6.88 1.55 0.40
CA TRP A 56 6.12 0.65 1.26
C TRP A 56 5.40 -0.46 0.49
N TYR A 57 4.71 -0.11 -0.59
CA TYR A 57 3.99 -1.05 -1.44
C TYR A 57 4.93 -2.11 -2.03
N GLU A 58 6.05 -1.67 -2.60
CA GLU A 58 7.08 -2.56 -3.16
C GLU A 58 7.66 -3.48 -2.09
N ARG A 59 7.98 -2.95 -0.90
CA ARG A 59 8.45 -3.73 0.24
C ARG A 59 7.44 -4.79 0.67
N CYS A 60 6.16 -4.42 0.81
CA CYS A 60 5.09 -5.34 1.17
C CYS A 60 4.89 -6.44 0.12
N MET A 61 4.83 -6.08 -1.17
CA MET A 61 4.65 -7.02 -2.28
C MET A 61 5.86 -7.93 -2.51
N ALA A 62 7.06 -7.50 -2.13
CA ALA A 62 8.28 -8.31 -2.23
C ALA A 62 8.32 -9.48 -1.24
N ARG A 63 7.54 -9.43 -0.15
CA ARG A 63 7.55 -10.46 0.91
C ARG A 63 7.07 -11.82 0.37
N PRO A 64 7.80 -12.93 0.64
CA PRO A 64 7.41 -14.27 0.17
C PRO A 64 6.00 -14.69 0.61
N ALA A 65 5.61 -14.41 1.86
CA ALA A 65 4.29 -14.74 2.37
C ALA A 65 3.17 -13.92 1.67
N THR A 66 3.44 -12.66 1.34
CA THR A 66 2.50 -11.81 0.60
C THR A 66 2.29 -12.32 -0.81
N LYS A 67 3.38 -12.65 -1.53
CA LYS A 67 3.29 -13.25 -2.88
C LYS A 67 2.43 -14.50 -2.89
N LYS A 68 2.69 -15.44 -1.96
CA LYS A 68 1.87 -16.65 -1.80
C LYS A 68 0.39 -16.37 -1.56
N GLY A 69 0.07 -15.35 -0.75
CA GLY A 69 -1.32 -14.96 -0.52
C GLY A 69 -2.03 -14.42 -1.77
N PHE A 70 -1.31 -13.71 -2.63
CA PHE A 70 -1.85 -13.13 -3.86
C PHE A 70 -1.95 -14.13 -5.02
N GLU A 71 -1.24 -15.27 -4.93
CA GLU A 71 -1.38 -16.39 -5.87
C GLU A 71 -2.70 -17.16 -5.68
N VAL A 72 -3.36 -17.00 -4.53
CA VAL A 72 -4.66 -17.62 -4.28
C VAL A 72 -5.73 -16.91 -5.12
N ALA A 73 -6.42 -17.67 -5.96
CA ALA A 73 -7.54 -17.17 -6.73
C ALA A 73 -8.66 -16.66 -5.81
N LEU A 74 -9.14 -15.45 -6.06
CA LEU A 74 -10.36 -14.96 -5.44
C LEU A 74 -11.54 -15.68 -6.09
N SER A 75 -12.21 -16.53 -5.33
CA SER A 75 -13.44 -17.24 -5.70
C SER A 75 -14.62 -16.30 -5.86
#